data_AF-A0A6G2R071-F1
#
_entry.id   AF-A0A6G2R071-F1
#
_cell.length_a   1.000
_cell.length_b   1.000
_cell.length_c   1.000
_cell.angle_alpha   90.00
_cell.angle_beta   90.00
_cell.angle_gamma   90.00
#
_symmetry.space_group_name_H-M   'P 1'
#
loop_
_entity.id
_entity.type
_entity.pdbx_description
1 polymer ?
#
loop_
_entity_poly.entity_id
_entity_poly.type
_entity_poly.pdbx_seq_one_letter_code
_entity_poly.pdbx_strand_id
1 'polypeptide(L)'
;MPGVRRRGRYGAASAEEIAAAVRGRRLRAVDVVAEALERIGRADPVLCAFLEVWGDQALRRAGELDARVAGGAAEGGALPLAGVPVAVKGR
;
A
#
# COMPACT_ATOMS: atom_id res chain seq x y z
N MET A 1 12.64 -29.03 7.05
CA MET A 1 12.21 -27.70 7.54
C MET A 1 11.32 -27.06 6.48
N PRO A 2 10.01 -26.85 6.73
CA PRO A 2 9.14 -26.25 5.73
C PRO A 2 9.50 -24.76 5.59
N GLY A 3 9.72 -24.34 4.34
CA GLY A 3 10.28 -23.04 3.98
C GLY A 3 9.45 -21.87 4.51
N VAL A 4 10.11 -20.96 5.22
CA VAL A 4 9.59 -19.63 5.53
C VAL A 4 9.36 -18.92 4.20
N ARG A 5 8.09 -18.84 3.77
CA ARG A 5 7.70 -17.94 2.69
C ARG A 5 8.09 -16.55 3.16
N ARG A 6 9.04 -15.88 2.49
CA ARG A 6 9.31 -14.46 2.73
C ARG A 6 7.98 -13.72 2.56
N ARG A 7 7.36 -13.27 3.66
CA ARG A 7 6.36 -12.21 3.57
C ARG A 7 7.05 -11.05 2.86
N GLY A 8 6.44 -10.50 1.81
CA GLY A 8 6.90 -9.25 1.22
C GLY A 8 7.07 -8.21 2.33
N ARG A 9 8.02 -7.28 2.15
CA ARG A 9 8.44 -6.36 3.21
C ARG A 9 7.28 -5.52 3.78
N TYR A 10 6.13 -5.46 3.09
CA TYR A 10 4.95 -4.69 3.51
C TYR A 10 3.75 -5.54 3.93
N GLY A 11 3.59 -6.77 3.44
CA GLY A 11 2.46 -7.64 3.80
C GLY A 11 2.37 -8.03 5.29
N ALA A 12 3.38 -7.67 6.10
CA ALA A 12 3.41 -7.84 7.55
C ALA A 12 3.32 -6.53 8.35
N ALA A 13 3.40 -5.36 7.71
CA ALA A 13 3.46 -4.07 8.38
C ALA A 13 2.06 -3.57 8.77
N SER A 14 1.96 -2.88 9.91
CA SER A 14 0.76 -2.16 10.32
C SER A 14 0.54 -0.91 9.46
N ALA A 15 -0.68 -0.36 9.50
CA ALA A 15 -0.98 0.90 8.80
C ALA A 15 -0.08 2.05 9.27
N GLU A 16 0.21 2.12 10.57
CA GLU A 16 1.10 3.14 11.15
C GLU A 16 2.54 2.97 10.66
N GLU A 17 3.03 1.73 10.58
CA GLU A 17 4.38 1.42 10.08
C GLU A 17 4.54 1.78 8.61
N ILE A 18 3.54 1.45 7.77
CA ILE A 18 3.52 1.84 6.36
C ILE A 18 3.55 3.36 6.25
N ALA A 19 2.65 4.05 6.96
CA ALA A 19 2.54 5.50 6.90
C ALA A 19 3.82 6.21 7.37
N ALA A 20 4.42 5.75 8.48
CA ALA A 20 5.67 6.29 8.98
C ALA A 20 6.85 6.03 8.01
N ALA A 21 6.88 4.87 7.37
CA ALA A 21 7.95 4.54 6.43
C ALA A 21 7.84 5.30 5.10
N VAL A 22 6.63 5.51 4.59
CA VAL A 22 6.39 6.32 3.39
C VAL A 22 6.68 7.80 3.67
N ARG A 23 6.17 8.37 4.77
CA ARG A 23 6.52 9.75 5.17
C ARG A 23 8.02 9.94 5.34
N GLY A 24 8.70 8.96 5.94
CA GLY A 24 10.15 8.95 6.13
C GLY A 24 10.96 8.56 4.88
N ARG A 25 10.33 8.43 3.70
CA ARG A 25 10.97 8.04 2.41
C ARG A 25 11.75 6.72 2.46
N ARG A 26 11.49 5.86 3.45
CA ARG A 26 12.08 4.50 3.55
C ARG A 26 11.42 3.52 2.59
N LEU A 27 10.19 3.84 2.19
CA LEU A 27 9.33 3.02 1.36
C LEU A 27 8.59 3.94 0.38
N ARG A 28 8.39 3.48 -0.85
CA ARG A 28 7.57 4.19 -1.84
C ARG A 28 6.13 3.71 -1.76
N ALA A 29 5.18 4.63 -1.87
CA ALA A 29 3.76 4.30 -1.89
C ALA A 29 3.41 3.41 -3.09
N VAL A 30 4.03 3.62 -4.26
CA VAL A 30 3.77 2.78 -5.44
C VAL A 30 4.16 1.32 -5.22
N ASP A 31 5.25 1.07 -4.50
CA ASP A 31 5.71 -0.29 -4.20
C ASP A 31 4.75 -0.98 -3.23
N VAL A 32 4.24 -0.25 -2.23
CA VAL A 32 3.21 -0.75 -1.29
C VAL A 32 1.95 -1.15 -2.04
N VAL A 33 1.45 -0.29 -2.93
CA VAL A 33 0.22 -0.53 -3.69
C VAL A 33 0.39 -1.67 -4.68
N ALA A 34 1.53 -1.74 -5.37
CA ALA A 34 1.83 -2.85 -6.28
C ALA A 34 1.81 -4.21 -5.54
N GLU A 35 2.49 -4.32 -4.39
CA GLU A 35 2.49 -5.55 -3.60
C GLU A 35 1.07 -5.93 -3.11
N ALA A 36 0.25 -4.94 -2.73
CA ALA A 36 -1.14 -5.17 -2.33
C ALA A 36 -1.99 -5.69 -3.50
N LEU A 37 -1.88 -5.11 -4.69
CA LEU A 37 -2.58 -5.55 -5.89
C LEU A 37 -2.16 -6.96 -6.32
N GLU A 38 -0.87 -7.28 -6.25
CA GLU A 38 -0.38 -8.65 -6.49
C GLU A 38 -0.94 -9.66 -5.49
N ARG A 39 -1.13 -9.26 -4.23
CA ARG A 39 -1.75 -10.11 -3.22
C ARG A 39 -3.23 -10.33 -3.50
N ILE A 40 -3.95 -9.29 -3.90
CA ILE A 40 -5.35 -9.39 -4.32
C ILE A 40 -5.46 -10.36 -5.50
N GLY A 41 -4.65 -10.17 -6.56
CA GLY A 41 -4.67 -11.03 -7.74
C GLY A 41 -4.39 -12.52 -7.46
N ARG A 42 -3.60 -12.83 -6.41
CA ARG A 42 -3.34 -14.21 -5.99
C ARG A 42 -4.40 -14.81 -5.08
N ALA A 43 -4.97 -14.02 -4.17
CA ALA A 43 -5.81 -14.55 -3.08
C ALA A 43 -7.32 -14.39 -3.35
N ASP A 44 -7.72 -13.30 -3.99
CA ASP A 44 -9.12 -12.97 -4.18
C ASP A 44 -9.91 -13.93 -5.09
N PRO A 45 -9.31 -14.64 -6.08
CA PRO A 45 -10.04 -15.67 -6.84
C PRO A 45 -10.63 -16.80 -5.98
N VAL A 46 -10.11 -17.00 -4.76
CA VAL A 46 -10.61 -18.00 -3.79
C VAL A 46 -11.39 -17.35 -2.67
N LEU A 47 -10.98 -16.16 -2.21
CA LEU A 47 -11.62 -15.47 -1.08
C LEU A 47 -12.91 -14.74 -1.47
N CYS A 48 -13.03 -14.31 -2.74
CA CYS A 48 -14.15 -13.53 -3.25
C CYS A 48 -14.48 -12.32 -2.35
N ALA A 49 -13.44 -11.58 -1.94
CA ALA A 49 -13.54 -10.51 -0.97
C ALA A 49 -13.75 -9.13 -1.62
N PHE A 50 -13.31 -8.93 -2.87
CA PHE A 50 -13.48 -7.67 -3.59
C PHE A 50 -14.53 -7.78 -4.68
N LEU A 51 -15.48 -6.84 -4.69
CA LEU A 51 -16.43 -6.68 -5.80
C LEU A 51 -15.79 -5.95 -6.99
N GLU A 52 -14.91 -4.99 -6.68
CA GLU A 52 -14.21 -4.17 -7.67
C GLU A 52 -12.84 -3.78 -7.12
N VAL A 53 -11.84 -3.73 -8.02
CA VAL A 53 -10.45 -3.36 -7.68
C VAL A 53 -9.99 -2.23 -8.59
N TRP A 54 -9.69 -1.07 -8.01
CA TRP A 54 -9.26 0.13 -8.74
C TRP A 54 -7.73 0.17 -8.93
N GLY A 55 -7.15 -0.85 -9.57
CA GLY A 55 -5.70 -1.03 -9.67
C GLY A 55 -4.94 0.16 -10.26
N ASP A 56 -5.29 0.57 -11.48
CA ASP A 56 -4.60 1.67 -12.17
C ASP A 56 -4.74 3.00 -11.43
N GLN A 57 -5.92 3.27 -10.86
CA GLN A 57 -6.14 4.48 -10.08
C GLN A 57 -5.34 4.47 -8.78
N ALA A 58 -5.27 3.32 -8.10
CA ALA A 58 -4.47 3.17 -6.89
C ALA A 58 -2.99 3.43 -7.17
N LEU A 59 -2.44 2.87 -8.26
CA LEU A 59 -1.06 3.10 -8.68
C LEU A 59 -0.79 4.57 -9.04
N ARG A 60 -1.69 5.22 -9.79
CA ARG A 60 -1.58 6.66 -10.10
C ARG A 60 -1.54 7.52 -8.83
N ARG A 61 -2.48 7.29 -7.90
CA ARG A 61 -2.55 8.03 -6.63
C ARG A 61 -1.31 7.79 -5.75
N ALA A 62 -0.77 6.58 -5.75
CA ALA A 62 0.47 6.28 -5.05
C ALA A 62 1.66 7.05 -5.65
N GLY A 63 1.75 7.17 -6.98
CA GLY A 63 2.78 7.97 -7.64
C GLY A 63 2.68 9.46 -7.33
N GLU A 64 1.46 10.02 -7.33
CA GLU A 64 1.21 11.40 -6.88
C GLU A 64 1.66 11.62 -5.44
N LEU A 65 1.41 10.66 -4.55
CA LEU A 65 1.83 10.73 -3.16
C LEU A 65 3.36 10.69 -3.03
N ASP A 66 4.03 9.80 -3.75
CA ASP A 66 5.50 9.73 -3.76
C ASP A 66 6.11 11.08 -4.19
N ALA A 67 5.55 11.71 -5.24
CA ALA A 67 5.97 13.03 -5.69
C ALA A 67 5.76 14.11 -4.61
N ARG A 68 4.61 14.10 -3.92
CA ARG A 68 4.33 15.03 -2.81
C ARG A 68 5.29 14.84 -1.64
N VAL A 69 5.55 13.59 -1.26
CA VAL A 69 6.50 13.27 -0.18
C VAL A 69 7.91 13.70 -0.57
N ALA A 70 8.34 13.49 -1.82
CA ALA A 70 9.61 13.98 -2.33
C ALA A 70 9.70 15.52 -2.30
N GLY A 71 8.60 16.22 -2.58
CA GLY A 71 8.47 17.68 -2.50
C GLY A 71 8.30 18.25 -1.08
N GLY A 72 8.54 17.46 -0.03
CA GLY A 72 8.53 17.94 1.37
C GLY A 72 7.15 17.96 2.04
N ALA A 73 6.08 17.50 1.38
CA ALA A 73 4.72 17.55 1.96
C ALA A 73 4.56 16.71 3.26
N ALA A 74 5.51 15.81 3.55
CA ALA A 74 5.53 15.03 4.78
C ALA A 74 6.10 15.81 5.99
N GLU A 75 6.84 16.92 5.76
CA GLU A 75 7.55 17.68 6.79
C GLU A 75 6.59 18.46 7.70
N GLY A 76 5.37 18.75 7.23
CA GLY A 76 4.28 19.32 8.03
C GLY A 76 3.47 18.30 8.84
N GLY A 77 3.86 17.02 8.87
CA GLY A 77 3.17 15.95 9.61
C GLY A 77 1.81 15.51 9.05
N ALA A 78 1.31 16.15 7.99
CA ALA A 78 -0.06 16.01 7.51
C ALA A 78 -0.25 14.89 6.47
N LEU A 79 0.06 13.63 6.81
CA LEU A 79 -0.30 12.45 6.01
C LEU A 79 -0.43 11.19 6.90
N PRO A 80 -1.46 11.08 7.75
CA PRO A 80 -1.56 10.02 8.77
C PRO A 80 -1.59 8.61 8.17
N LEU A 81 -2.10 8.46 6.94
CA LEU A 81 -2.22 7.21 6.22
C LEU A 81 -1.40 7.19 4.91
N ALA A 82 -0.25 7.88 4.89
CA ALA A 82 0.60 7.94 3.70
C ALA A 82 0.90 6.54 3.12
N GLY A 83 0.43 6.26 1.91
CA GLY A 83 0.71 5.02 1.19
C GLY A 83 0.06 3.76 1.77
N VAL A 84 -0.84 3.90 2.75
CA VAL A 84 -1.60 2.78 3.32
C VAL A 84 -2.68 2.33 2.31
N PRO A 85 -2.66 1.09 1.81
CA PRO A 85 -3.74 0.57 0.98
C PRO A 85 -5.01 0.42 1.79
N VAL A 86 -6.15 0.84 1.23
CA VAL A 86 -7.46 0.73 1.88
C VAL A 86 -8.46 0.03 0.96
N ALA A 87 -9.31 -0.78 1.57
CA ALA A 87 -10.48 -1.37 0.92
C ALA A 87 -11.73 -0.80 1.60
N VAL A 88 -12.76 -0.50 0.82
CA VAL A 88 -14.03 0.02 1.34
C VAL A 88 -15.11 -1.05 1.21
N LYS A 89 -16.00 -1.11 2.20
CA LYS A 89 -17.17 -2.00 2.16
C LYS A 89 -18.04 -1.56 0.97
N GLY A 90 -18.29 -2.49 0.04
CA GLY A 90 -19.28 -2.30 -1.02
C GLY A 90 -20.69 -2.14 -0.46
N ARG A 91 -21.58 -1.53 -1.23
CA ARG A 91 -23.01 -1.45 -0.87
C ARG A 91 -23.73 -2.76 -1.11
#